data_AF-A0A920GFN6-F1
#
_entry.id   AF-A0A920GFN6-F1
#
_cell.length_a   1.000
_cell.length_b   1.000
_cell.length_c   1.000
_cell.angle_alpha   90.00
_cell.angle_beta   90.00
_cell.angle_gamma   90.00
#
_symmetry.space_group_name_H-M   'P 1'
#
loop_
_entity.id
_entity.type
_entity.pdbx_description
1 polymer ?
#
loop_
_entity_poly.entity_id
_entity_poly.type
_entity_poly.pdbx_seq_one_letter_code
_entity_poly.pdbx_strand_id
1 'polypeptide(L)'
;MAKDGYLGHIHIKDVQVDTPKATLEVRQMGTGQLADLFAPMAGGLREISYDGVISFESVYHPGNGNFEDGFRTGIELFKQHFA
;
A
#
# COMPACT_ATOMS: atom_id res chain seq x y z
N MET A 1 8.18 13.26 -7.33
CA MET A 1 8.78 14.15 -6.34
C MET A 1 7.70 15.07 -5.78
N ALA A 2 7.36 14.98 -4.49
CA ALA A 2 6.51 16.00 -3.87
C ALA A 2 7.28 17.31 -3.64
N LYS A 3 6.56 18.39 -3.31
CA LYS A 3 7.09 19.73 -2.99
C LYS A 3 8.40 19.66 -2.18
N ASP A 4 9.41 20.41 -2.64
CA ASP A 4 10.77 20.48 -2.08
C ASP A 4 11.61 19.19 -2.19
N GLY A 5 11.11 18.16 -2.88
CA GLY A 5 11.87 16.97 -3.26
C GLY A 5 11.99 15.88 -2.19
N TYR A 6 11.32 16.02 -1.05
CA TYR A 6 11.46 15.09 0.08
C TYR A 6 10.82 13.72 -0.13
N LEU A 7 9.81 13.61 -1.00
CA LEU A 7 9.17 12.34 -1.35
C LEU A 7 9.57 11.94 -2.77
N GLY A 8 10.43 10.91 -2.89
CA GLY A 8 10.91 10.43 -4.19
C GLY A 8 10.26 9.14 -4.68
N HIS A 9 9.99 8.20 -3.76
CA HIS A 9 9.37 6.91 -4.07
C HIS A 9 8.51 6.49 -2.88
N ILE A 10 7.30 6.01 -3.15
CA ILE A 10 6.37 5.52 -2.14
C ILE A 10 6.15 4.02 -2.35
N HIS A 11 6.23 3.25 -1.27
CA HIS A 11 5.84 1.84 -1.26
C HIS A 11 4.56 1.71 -0.45
N ILE A 12 3.54 1.08 -1.03
CA ILE A 12 2.24 0.85 -0.38
C ILE A 12 2.11 -0.63 -0.05
N LYS A 13 1.75 -0.90 1.20
CA LYS A 13 1.40 -2.22 1.74
C LYS A 13 0.25 -2.07 2.73
N ASP A 14 -0.46 -3.15 3.01
CA ASP A 14 -1.53 -3.16 4.01
C ASP A 14 -1.20 -4.14 5.15
N VAL A 15 -1.39 -3.69 6.39
CA VAL A 15 -1.00 -4.44 7.59
C VAL A 15 -1.97 -4.21 8.74
N GLN A 16 -1.94 -5.10 9.72
CA GLN A 16 -2.47 -4.88 11.06
C GLN A 16 -1.30 -4.81 12.04
N VAL A 17 -1.12 -3.67 12.70
CA VAL A 17 -0.09 -3.45 13.71
C VAL A 17 -0.64 -3.78 15.09
N ASP A 18 0.17 -4.49 15.89
CA ASP A 18 -0.01 -4.69 17.34
C ASP A 18 1.21 -4.07 18.04
N THR A 19 1.10 -2.78 18.39
CA THR A 19 2.19 -2.01 19.01
C THR A 19 2.63 -2.58 20.36
N PRO A 20 1.73 -2.97 21.29
CA PRO A 20 2.13 -3.58 22.55
C PRO A 20 2.97 -4.85 22.39
N LYS A 21 2.72 -5.64 21.32
CA LYS A 21 3.48 -6.86 21.04
C LYS A 21 4.67 -6.66 20.11
N ALA A 22 4.88 -5.45 19.60
CA ALA A 22 5.89 -5.14 18.57
C ALA A 22 5.79 -6.05 17.33
N THR A 23 4.56 -6.40 16.92
CA THR A 23 4.33 -7.23 15.73
C THR A 23 3.48 -6.51 14.69
N LEU A 24 3.63 -6.96 13.44
CA LEU A 24 2.74 -6.63 12.34
C LEU A 24 2.27 -7.93 11.68
N GLU A 25 1.01 -7.95 11.27
CA GLU A 25 0.46 -8.98 10.41
C GLU A 25 0.24 -8.38 9.02
N VAL A 26 0.82 -9.02 8.01
CA VAL A 26 0.59 -8.62 6.62
C VAL A 26 -0.82 -9.01 6.21
N ARG A 27 -1.55 -8.07 5.60
CA ARG A 27 -2.94 -8.26 5.16
C ARG A 27 -3.05 -8.18 3.65
N GLN A 28 -4.07 -8.84 3.10
CA GLN A 28 -4.48 -8.58 1.73
C GLN A 28 -4.83 -7.09 1.60
N MET A 29 -4.47 -6.46 0.48
CA MET A 29 -4.80 -5.06 0.27
C MET A 29 -6.31 -4.81 0.41
N GLY A 30 -6.69 -3.80 1.20
CA GLY A 30 -8.08 -3.44 1.46
C GLY A 30 -8.67 -4.15 2.67
N THR A 31 -7.87 -4.91 3.43
CA THR A 31 -8.32 -5.67 4.60
C THR A 31 -7.52 -5.37 5.87
N GLY A 32 -6.48 -4.53 5.78
CA GLY A 32 -5.71 -4.07 6.93
C GLY A 32 -6.11 -2.66 7.37
N GLN A 33 -5.28 -2.05 8.22
CA GLN A 33 -5.59 -0.77 8.86
C GLN A 33 -5.59 0.42 7.88
N LEU A 34 -4.98 0.27 6.70
CA LEU A 34 -4.95 1.33 5.69
C LEU A 34 -6.09 1.22 4.66
N ALA A 35 -6.96 0.20 4.76
CA ALA A 35 -8.01 -0.07 3.78
C ALA A 35 -8.85 1.16 3.42
N ASP A 36 -9.39 1.86 4.43
CA ASP A 36 -10.21 3.06 4.24
C ASP A 36 -9.39 4.32 3.92
N LEU A 37 -8.06 4.24 4.00
CA LEU A 37 -7.15 5.36 3.83
C LEU A 37 -6.49 5.41 2.44
N PHE A 38 -6.62 4.38 1.60
CA PHE A 38 -6.02 4.40 0.26
C PHE A 38 -6.61 5.50 -0.63
N ALA A 39 -7.93 5.67 -0.63
CA ALA A 39 -8.60 6.72 -1.39
C ALA A 39 -8.18 8.15 -0.96
N PRO A 40 -8.25 8.54 0.33
CA PRO A 40 -7.80 9.87 0.74
C PRO A 40 -6.29 10.06 0.56
N MET A 41 -5.47 9.01 0.73
CA MET A 41 -4.03 9.08 0.47
C MET A 41 -3.74 9.36 -1.01
N ALA A 42 -4.38 8.64 -1.92
CA ALA A 42 -4.27 8.90 -3.36
C ALA A 42 -4.75 10.31 -3.73
N GLY A 43 -5.83 10.79 -3.09
CA GLY A 43 -6.30 12.17 -3.23
C GLY A 43 -5.23 13.19 -2.82
N GLY A 44 -4.68 13.06 -1.61
CA GLY A 44 -3.64 13.97 -1.11
C GLY A 44 -2.36 13.97 -1.95
N LEU A 45 -1.94 12.83 -2.49
CA LEU A 45 -0.80 12.75 -3.40
C LEU A 45 -1.06 13.52 -4.71
N ARG A 46 -2.28 13.48 -5.24
CA ARG A 46 -2.68 14.28 -6.41
C ARG A 46 -2.73 15.77 -6.08
N GLU A 47 -3.24 16.15 -4.91
CA GLU A 47 -3.33 17.56 -4.47
C GLU A 47 -1.96 18.23 -4.35
N ILE A 48 -0.93 17.48 -3.97
CA ILE A 48 0.45 17.99 -3.89
C ILE A 48 1.24 17.80 -5.20
N SER A 49 0.57 17.41 -6.29
CA SER A 49 1.18 17.13 -7.60
C SER A 49 2.35 16.14 -7.53
N TYR A 50 2.22 15.08 -6.72
CA TYR A 50 3.25 14.05 -6.64
C TYR A 50 3.36 13.30 -7.98
N ASP A 51 4.50 13.45 -8.66
CA ASP A 51 4.82 12.80 -9.94
C ASP A 51 5.86 11.67 -9.80
N GLY A 52 6.12 11.21 -8.57
CA GLY A 52 7.06 10.11 -8.31
C GLY A 52 6.43 8.74 -8.54
N VAL A 53 7.25 7.69 -8.42
CA VAL A 53 6.76 6.31 -8.52
C VAL A 53 6.02 5.92 -7.25
N ILE A 54 4.95 5.14 -7.39
CA ILE A 54 4.26 4.46 -6.30
C ILE A 54 4.32 2.97 -6.62
N SER A 55 4.93 2.18 -5.73
CA SER A 55 5.07 0.74 -5.90
C SER A 55 4.14 -0.02 -4.96
N PHE A 56 3.48 -1.03 -5.50
CA PHE A 56 2.75 -2.00 -4.69
C PHE A 56 3.73 -2.99 -4.08
N GLU A 57 3.99 -2.87 -2.79
CA GLU A 57 4.86 -3.78 -2.05
C GLU A 57 4.02 -4.93 -1.47
N SER A 58 3.59 -5.83 -2.35
CA SER A 58 2.75 -6.98 -1.99
C SER A 58 3.57 -8.06 -1.28
N VAL A 59 3.64 -7.96 0.04
CA VAL A 59 4.24 -8.98 0.92
C VAL A 59 3.21 -9.99 1.45
N TYR A 60 1.95 -9.92 0.99
CA TYR A 60 0.90 -10.85 1.39
C TYR A 60 1.01 -12.18 0.62
N HIS A 61 0.76 -13.30 1.30
CA HIS A 61 0.50 -14.59 0.67
C HIS A 61 -0.69 -15.27 1.37
N PRO A 62 -1.56 -16.02 0.66
CA PRO A 62 -2.79 -16.60 1.22
C PRO A 62 -2.54 -17.87 2.08
N GLY A 63 -1.37 -17.99 2.70
CA GLY A 63 -0.95 -19.19 3.45
C GLY A 63 -0.38 -20.34 2.61
N ASN A 64 -0.35 -20.21 1.28
CA ASN A 64 0.19 -21.23 0.36
C ASN A 64 1.70 -21.09 0.06
N GLY A 65 2.39 -20.11 0.68
CA GLY A 65 3.80 -19.80 0.41
C GLY A 65 4.07 -19.10 -0.93
N ASN A 66 3.04 -18.76 -1.71
CA ASN A 66 3.16 -18.10 -3.01
C ASN A 66 2.76 -16.62 -2.92
N PHE A 67 3.75 -15.72 -3.01
CA PHE A 67 3.53 -14.28 -3.00
C PHE A 67 2.91 -13.76 -4.30
N GLU A 68 3.08 -14.46 -5.43
CA GLU A 68 2.48 -14.05 -6.70
C GLU A 68 0.96 -14.16 -6.65
N ASP A 69 0.44 -15.23 -6.04
CA ASP A 69 -1.01 -15.40 -5.83
C ASP A 69 -1.54 -14.27 -4.95
N GLY A 70 -0.84 -13.93 -3.87
CA GLY A 70 -1.19 -12.80 -3.01
C GLY A 70 -1.12 -11.44 -3.72
N PHE A 71 -0.12 -11.23 -4.59
CA PHE A 71 -0.03 -10.02 -5.42
C PHE A 71 -1.23 -9.90 -6.37
N ARG A 72 -1.61 -11.00 -7.02
CA ARG A 72 -2.73 -11.05 -7.97
C ARG A 72 -4.07 -10.72 -7.32
N THR A 73 -4.26 -10.99 -6.03
CA THR A 73 -5.51 -10.62 -5.33
C THR A 73 -5.60 -9.15 -4.94
N GLY A 74 -4.48 -8.41 -4.91
CA GLY A 74 -4.44 -6.99 -4.49
C GLY A 74 -4.18 -5.99 -5.62
N ILE A 75 -3.56 -6.40 -6.73
CA ILE A 75 -3.05 -5.47 -7.75
C ILE A 75 -4.14 -4.61 -8.42
N GLU A 76 -5.35 -5.14 -8.61
CA GLU A 76 -6.42 -4.35 -9.23
C GLU A 76 -6.93 -3.25 -8.30
N LEU A 77 -7.05 -3.53 -7.00
CA LEU A 77 -7.38 -2.50 -5.99
C LEU A 77 -6.26 -1.46 -5.88
N PHE A 78 -5.00 -1.88 -5.97
CA PHE A 78 -3.87 -0.94 -6.01
C PHE A 78 -3.99 0.04 -7.18
N LYS A 79 -4.21 -0.47 -8.40
CA LYS A 79 -4.35 0.36 -9.60
C LYS A 79 -5.53 1.31 -9.50
N GLN A 80 -6.66 0.88 -8.94
CA GLN A 80 -7.84 1.74 -8.75
C GLN A 80 -7.52 3.01 -7.94
N HIS A 81 -6.58 2.94 -7.00
CA HIS A 81 -6.19 4.09 -6.20
C HIS A 81 -4.99 4.86 -6.78
N PHE A 82 -3.96 4.16 -7.26
CA PHE A 82 -2.62 4.74 -7.46
C PHE A 82 -2.08 4.68 -8.90
N ALA A 83 -2.83 4.12 -9.87
CA ALA A 83 -2.44 4.11 -11.29
C ALA A 83 -3.11 5.23 -12.11
#